data_AF-A0A2K8VD28-F1
#
_entry.id   AF-A0A2K8VD28-F1
#
_cell.length_a   1.000
_cell.length_b   1.000
_cell.length_c   1.000
_cell.angle_alpha   90.00
_cell.angle_beta   90.00
_cell.angle_gamma   90.00
#
_symmetry.space_group_name_H-M   'P 1'
#
loop_
_entity.id
_entity.type
_entity.pdbx_description
1 polymer ?
#
loop_
_entity_poly.entity_id
_entity_poly.type
_entity_poly.pdbx_seq_one_letter_code
_entity_poly.pdbx_strand_id
1 'polypeptide(L)'
;MKFTIQNFTIDSSFFILPEMSLSSSRSTMKKMNFSFQISKEKLIYLSLEEYNKMRYELEEDQKLTGKVEDLLGEFGYPNIQDVFQNDALTHEVFGCYLLDIWLSKCLTYNANNHHNYYWIDRIEKAVNRGEDIIFTGICYK
;
A
#
# COMPACT_ATOMS: atom_id res chain seq x y z
N MET A 1 9.36 -5.83 8.78
CA MET A 1 7.93 -5.58 8.46
C MET A 1 7.12 -6.57 9.26
N LYS A 2 6.03 -6.13 9.88
CA LYS A 2 5.20 -6.96 10.75
C LYS A 2 3.77 -6.97 10.24
N PHE A 3 3.23 -8.16 9.97
CA PHE A 3 1.85 -8.34 9.56
C PHE A 3 1.02 -8.80 10.75
N THR A 4 -0.15 -8.21 10.93
CA THR A 4 -1.05 -8.55 12.03
C THR A 4 -2.48 -8.70 11.52
N ILE A 5 -3.20 -9.71 12.00
CA ILE A 5 -4.64 -9.90 11.79
C ILE A 5 -5.29 -10.09 13.15
N GLN A 6 -6.27 -9.25 13.49
CA GLN A 6 -6.99 -9.32 14.77
C GLN A 6 -6.06 -9.47 15.99
N ASN A 7 -4.95 -8.72 16.00
CA ASN A 7 -3.89 -8.71 17.03
C ASN A 7 -2.92 -9.91 17.04
N PHE A 8 -3.04 -10.87 16.11
CA PHE A 8 -2.08 -11.95 15.95
C PHE A 8 -1.05 -11.60 14.88
N THR A 9 0.24 -11.80 15.18
CA THR A 9 1.31 -11.63 14.17
C THR A 9 1.27 -12.82 13.22
N ILE A 10 1.20 -12.53 11.92
CA ILE A 10 1.12 -13.53 10.86
C ILE A 10 2.38 -13.41 10.00
N ASP A 11 2.90 -14.53 9.49
CA ASP A 11 4.03 -14.51 8.57
C ASP A 11 3.62 -13.95 7.19
N SER A 12 4.51 -13.19 6.55
CA SER A 12 4.23 -12.55 5.26
C SER A 12 3.90 -13.54 4.15
N SER A 13 4.39 -14.79 4.23
CA SER A 13 4.12 -15.85 3.24
C SER A 13 2.67 -16.33 3.23
N PHE A 14 1.85 -15.93 4.22
CA PHE A 14 0.41 -16.16 4.21
C PHE A 14 -0.37 -15.04 3.54
N PHE A 15 0.24 -13.95 3.10
CA PHE A 15 -0.46 -12.87 2.42
C PHE A 15 -0.25 -12.95 0.91
N ILE A 16 -1.33 -12.70 0.17
CA ILE A 16 -1.30 -12.57 -1.27
C ILE A 16 -1.97 -11.27 -1.70
N LEU A 17 -1.43 -10.70 -2.76
CA LEU A 17 -1.99 -9.57 -3.48
C LEU A 17 -2.38 -10.11 -4.87
N PRO A 18 -3.64 -10.45 -5.12
CA PRO A 18 -4.04 -11.03 -6.38
C PRO A 18 -4.14 -9.95 -7.45
N GLU A 19 -3.75 -10.33 -8.67
CA GLU A 19 -3.74 -9.47 -9.85
C GLU A 19 -5.14 -8.94 -10.22
N MET A 20 -6.19 -9.70 -9.88
CA MET A 20 -7.58 -9.30 -10.14
C MET A 20 -8.49 -9.71 -9.01
N SER A 21 -9.35 -8.77 -8.63
CA SER A 21 -10.42 -9.04 -7.70
C SER A 21 -11.67 -9.55 -8.38
N LEU A 22 -11.90 -10.86 -8.34
CA LEU A 22 -13.20 -11.41 -8.69
C LEU A 22 -14.18 -11.21 -7.52
N SER A 23 -15.14 -10.31 -7.69
CA SER A 23 -16.21 -10.02 -6.72
C SER A 23 -16.99 -11.28 -6.30
N SER A 24 -17.12 -12.25 -7.21
CA SER A 24 -17.75 -13.56 -6.96
C SER A 24 -16.99 -14.44 -5.97
N SER A 25 -15.67 -14.27 -5.86
CA SER A 25 -14.86 -15.00 -4.88
C SER A 25 -14.92 -14.35 -3.49
N ARG A 26 -15.10 -13.02 -3.43
CA ARG A 26 -15.20 -12.29 -2.15
C ARG A 26 -16.47 -12.60 -1.36
N SER A 27 -17.58 -12.91 -2.03
CA SER A 27 -18.87 -13.15 -1.38
C SER A 27 -18.90 -14.41 -0.50
N THR A 28 -17.97 -15.34 -0.72
CA THR A 28 -17.84 -16.58 0.06
C THR A 28 -16.71 -16.54 1.08
N MET A 29 -15.83 -15.52 1.02
CA MET A 29 -14.70 -15.37 1.93
C MET A 29 -15.03 -14.53 3.16
N LYS A 30 -14.33 -14.80 4.26
CA LYS A 30 -14.49 -14.05 5.49
C LYS A 30 -13.70 -12.74 5.41
N LYS A 31 -14.41 -11.62 5.46
CA LYS A 31 -13.81 -10.29 5.60
C LYS A 31 -13.09 -10.16 6.96
N MET A 32 -11.86 -9.66 6.95
CA MET A 32 -11.03 -9.46 8.13
C MET A 32 -10.27 -8.13 8.02
N ASN A 33 -9.88 -7.58 9.18
CA ASN A 33 -9.00 -6.42 9.23
C ASN A 33 -7.55 -6.88 9.46
N PHE A 34 -6.63 -6.27 8.73
CA PHE A 34 -5.20 -6.46 8.92
C PHE A 34 -4.50 -5.14 9.23
N SER A 35 -3.26 -5.24 9.73
CA SER A 35 -2.33 -4.12 9.76
C SER A 35 -0.91 -4.54 9.37
N PHE A 36 -0.21 -3.66 8.65
CA PHE A 36 1.21 -3.80 8.34
C PHE A 36 1.99 -2.66 8.98
N GLN A 37 3.11 -2.98 9.62
CA GLN A 37 4.07 -2.00 10.11
C GLN A 37 5.37 -2.11 9.30
N ILE A 38 5.79 -1.00 8.70
CA ILE A 38 7.01 -0.88 7.89
C ILE A 38 7.73 0.42 8.21
N SER A 39 9.06 0.42 8.18
CA SER A 39 9.84 1.65 8.36
C SER A 39 9.76 2.53 7.12
N LYS A 40 9.80 3.86 7.34
CA LYS A 40 9.83 4.86 6.27
C LYS A 40 11.01 4.65 5.33
N GLU A 41 12.19 4.38 5.89
CA GLU A 41 13.41 4.08 5.13
C GLU A 41 13.20 2.91 4.16
N LYS A 42 12.66 1.80 4.66
CA LYS A 42 12.39 0.63 3.82
C LYS A 42 11.35 0.95 2.74
N LEU A 43 10.31 1.71 3.07
CA LEU A 43 9.27 2.08 2.11
C LEU A 43 9.84 2.98 1.00
N ILE A 44 10.67 3.98 1.33
CA ILE A 44 11.40 4.79 0.34
C ILE A 44 12.24 3.87 -0.54
N TYR A 45 13.06 2.99 0.05
CA TYR A 45 13.93 2.09 -0.70
C TYR A 45 13.17 1.22 -1.72
N LEU A 46 11.97 0.75 -1.36
CA LEU A 46 11.16 -0.10 -2.21
C LEU A 46 10.39 0.64 -3.32
N SER A 47 10.19 1.95 -3.17
CA SER A 47 9.25 2.73 -3.99
C SER A 47 9.86 3.94 -4.68
N LEU A 48 11.11 4.30 -4.41
CA LEU A 48 11.69 5.57 -4.85
C LEU A 48 11.64 5.75 -6.37
N GLU A 49 11.98 4.72 -7.13
CA GLU A 49 12.02 4.80 -8.59
C GLU A 49 10.60 4.99 -9.16
N GLU A 50 9.65 4.16 -8.74
CA GLU A 50 8.27 4.21 -9.21
C GLU A 50 7.56 5.48 -8.73
N TYR A 51 7.87 5.96 -7.52
CA TYR A 51 7.39 7.26 -7.04
C TYR A 51 7.86 8.41 -7.94
N ASN A 52 9.14 8.45 -8.29
CA ASN A 52 9.68 9.53 -9.12
C ASN A 52 9.08 9.53 -10.53
N LYS A 53 8.86 8.35 -11.12
CA LYS A 53 8.20 8.21 -12.43
C LYS A 53 6.76 8.72 -12.37
N MET A 54 5.97 8.20 -11.43
CA MET A 54 4.58 8.62 -11.23
C MET A 54 4.47 10.12 -10.96
N ARG A 55 5.30 10.65 -10.03
CA ARG A 55 5.30 12.09 -9.70
C ARG A 55 5.57 12.95 -10.93
N TYR A 56 6.56 12.56 -11.73
CA TYR A 56 6.91 13.29 -12.96
C TYR A 56 5.76 13.26 -13.98
N GLU A 57 5.13 12.10 -14.20
CA GLU A 57 3.99 11.97 -15.11
C GLU A 57 2.82 12.86 -14.68
N LEU A 58 2.44 12.81 -13.39
CA LEU A 58 1.35 13.63 -12.85
C LEU A 58 1.66 15.13 -12.94
N GLU A 59 2.91 15.53 -12.67
CA GLU A 59 3.33 16.93 -12.76
C GLU A 59 3.27 17.44 -14.21
N GLU A 60 3.71 16.66 -15.19
CA GLU A 60 3.63 17.01 -16.60
C GLU A 60 2.17 17.08 -17.07
N ASP A 61 1.31 16.15 -16.64
CA ASP A 61 -0.12 16.16 -16.94
C ASP A 61 -0.80 17.41 -16.36
N GLN A 62 -0.47 17.83 -15.13
CA GLN A 62 -0.95 19.09 -14.56
C GLN A 62 -0.46 20.29 -15.38
N LYS A 63 0.80 20.33 -15.83
CA LYS A 63 1.30 21.44 -16.66
C LYS A 63 0.56 21.55 -17.99
N LEU A 64 0.19 20.42 -18.59
CA LEU A 64 -0.53 20.38 -19.87
C LEU A 64 -2.01 20.74 -19.72
N THR A 65 -2.65 20.29 -18.64
CA THR A 65 -4.10 20.46 -18.43
C THR A 65 -4.47 21.69 -17.61
N GLY A 66 -3.53 22.21 -16.82
CA GLY A 66 -3.74 23.27 -15.85
C GLY A 66 -4.57 22.85 -14.63
N LYS A 67 -4.83 21.55 -14.44
CA LYS A 67 -5.70 21.03 -13.37
C LYS A 67 -4.91 20.21 -12.37
N VAL A 68 -5.27 20.39 -11.09
CA VAL A 68 -4.86 19.52 -10.00
C VAL A 68 -6.02 18.55 -9.75
N GLU A 69 -5.83 17.27 -10.05
CA GLU A 69 -6.89 16.26 -9.96
C GLU A 69 -6.66 15.25 -8.82
N ASP A 70 -5.45 15.24 -8.24
CA ASP A 70 -5.05 14.31 -7.19
C ASP A 70 -4.42 15.02 -5.98
N LEU A 71 -4.40 14.30 -4.85
CA LEU A 71 -3.87 14.80 -3.58
C LEU A 71 -2.37 15.08 -3.64
N LEU A 72 -1.60 14.42 -4.51
CA LEU A 72 -0.16 14.66 -4.65
C LEU A 72 0.10 16.03 -5.28
N GLY A 73 -0.69 16.42 -6.27
CA GLY A 73 -0.68 17.74 -6.89
C GLY A 73 -1.17 18.84 -5.95
N GLU A 74 -2.17 18.58 -5.10
CA GLU A 74 -2.62 19.54 -4.07
C GLU A 74 -1.50 19.89 -3.08
N PHE A 75 -0.58 18.96 -2.84
CA PHE A 75 0.61 19.16 -2.02
C PHE A 75 1.85 19.63 -2.80
N GLY A 76 1.71 19.91 -4.10
CA GLY A 76 2.77 20.47 -4.93
C GLY A 76 3.88 19.48 -5.30
N TYR A 77 3.55 18.20 -5.49
CA TYR A 77 4.49 17.15 -5.89
C TYR A 77 5.73 17.04 -4.99
N PRO A 78 5.54 16.81 -3.67
CA PRO A 78 6.62 16.77 -2.71
C PRO A 78 7.68 15.72 -3.05
N ASN A 79 8.83 15.77 -2.38
CA ASN A 79 9.77 14.64 -2.39
C ASN A 79 9.19 13.49 -1.56
N ILE A 80 9.63 12.25 -1.84
CA ILE A 80 9.08 11.06 -1.20
C ILE A 80 9.19 11.08 0.34
N GLN A 81 10.20 11.75 0.89
CA GLN A 81 10.36 11.91 2.34
C GLN A 81 9.27 12.80 2.95
N ASP A 82 8.82 13.81 2.22
CA ASP A 82 7.85 14.80 2.69
C ASP A 82 6.41 14.25 2.65
N VAL A 83 6.17 13.21 1.85
CA VAL A 83 4.89 12.46 1.83
C VAL A 83 4.49 11.99 3.23
N PHE A 84 5.46 11.60 4.06
CA PHE A 84 5.24 11.11 5.42
C PHE A 84 4.85 12.19 6.44
N GLN A 85 4.81 13.45 6.04
CA GLN A 85 4.35 14.54 6.92
C GLN A 85 2.82 14.60 7.00
N ASN A 86 2.11 13.91 6.09
CA ASN A 86 0.67 13.88 6.04
C ASN A 86 0.15 12.43 5.88
N ASP A 87 -0.68 11.97 6.81
CA ASP A 87 -1.23 10.62 6.81
C ASP A 87 -2.13 10.32 5.59
N ALA A 88 -2.90 11.31 5.12
CA ALA A 88 -3.76 11.15 3.94
C ALA A 88 -2.93 11.04 2.66
N LEU A 89 -1.89 11.89 2.53
CA LEU A 89 -0.97 11.81 1.41
C LEU A 89 -0.15 10.50 1.43
N THR A 90 0.26 10.06 2.62
CA THR A 90 0.92 8.76 2.81
C THR A 90 0.01 7.61 2.37
N HIS A 91 -1.28 7.67 2.70
CA HIS A 91 -2.27 6.69 2.29
C HIS A 91 -2.49 6.70 0.77
N GLU A 92 -2.62 7.86 0.15
CA GLU A 92 -2.80 7.97 -1.30
C GLU A 92 -1.58 7.38 -2.05
N VAL A 93 -0.38 7.82 -1.70
CA VAL A 93 0.84 7.41 -2.39
C VAL A 93 1.17 5.94 -2.14
N PHE A 94 1.24 5.51 -0.88
CA PHE A 94 1.74 4.17 -0.54
C PHE A 94 0.64 3.15 -0.26
N GLY A 95 -0.56 3.60 0.09
CA GLY A 95 -1.72 2.74 0.31
C GLY A 95 -2.57 2.53 -0.93
N CYS A 96 -2.48 3.41 -1.93
CA CYS A 96 -3.21 3.30 -3.20
C CYS A 96 -2.25 3.14 -4.39
N TYR A 97 -1.53 4.20 -4.79
CA TYR A 97 -0.78 4.18 -6.06
C TYR A 97 0.37 3.17 -6.11
N LEU A 98 1.17 3.11 -5.06
CA LEU A 98 2.38 2.29 -5.01
C LEU A 98 2.20 0.99 -4.22
N LEU A 99 0.98 0.70 -3.74
CA LEU A 99 0.70 -0.46 -2.89
C LEU A 99 1.27 -1.74 -3.50
N ASP A 100 0.87 -2.02 -4.75
CA ASP A 100 1.25 -3.25 -5.44
C ASP A 100 2.76 -3.35 -5.66
N ILE A 101 3.41 -2.21 -5.91
CA ILE A 101 4.85 -2.11 -6.17
C ILE A 101 5.66 -2.53 -4.94
N TRP A 102 5.45 -1.90 -3.79
CA TRP A 102 6.30 -2.20 -2.62
C TRP A 102 5.86 -3.48 -1.92
N LEU A 103 4.56 -3.79 -1.94
CA LEU A 103 4.03 -4.95 -1.24
C LEU A 103 4.43 -6.23 -1.95
N SER A 104 4.38 -6.29 -3.29
CA SER A 104 4.89 -7.44 -4.05
C SER A 104 6.37 -7.73 -3.78
N LYS A 105 7.21 -6.69 -3.61
CA LYS A 105 8.62 -6.82 -3.21
C LYS A 105 8.81 -7.34 -1.78
N CYS A 106 7.78 -7.25 -0.92
CA CYS A 106 7.82 -7.73 0.46
C CYS A 106 7.18 -9.11 0.66
N LEU A 107 6.24 -9.50 -0.20
CA LEU A 107 5.53 -10.76 -0.11
C LEU A 107 6.35 -11.87 -0.76
N THR A 108 6.72 -12.87 0.02
CA THR A 108 7.29 -14.12 -0.48
C THR A 108 6.17 -15.10 -0.77
N TYR A 109 5.62 -15.07 -1.98
CA TYR A 109 4.62 -16.06 -2.38
C TYR A 109 5.21 -17.47 -2.27
N ASN A 110 4.70 -18.25 -1.31
CA ASN A 110 5.09 -19.64 -1.13
C ASN A 110 3.98 -20.53 -1.69
N ALA A 111 4.11 -20.94 -2.95
CA ALA A 111 3.10 -21.75 -3.65
C ALA A 111 2.56 -22.91 -2.79
N ASN A 112 3.39 -23.57 -1.97
CA ASN A 112 2.98 -24.72 -1.16
C ASN A 112 1.86 -24.45 -0.14
N ASN A 113 1.54 -23.19 0.18
CA ASN A 113 0.51 -22.82 1.15
C ASN A 113 -0.91 -22.64 0.55
N HIS A 114 -1.21 -23.30 -0.57
CA HIS A 114 -2.37 -23.12 -1.47
C HIS A 114 -3.78 -22.93 -0.83
N HIS A 115 -3.97 -23.24 0.46
CA HIS A 115 -5.28 -23.22 1.13
C HIS A 115 -5.38 -22.31 2.37
N ASN A 116 -4.37 -21.51 2.70
CA ASN A 116 -4.37 -20.74 3.96
C ASN A 116 -3.92 -19.27 3.82
N TYR A 117 -4.18 -18.64 2.67
CA TYR A 117 -3.78 -17.26 2.45
C TYR A 117 -4.81 -16.23 2.92
N TYR A 118 -4.31 -15.04 3.21
CA TYR A 118 -5.06 -13.82 3.37
C TYR A 118 -4.89 -12.98 2.11
N TRP A 119 -5.99 -12.79 1.41
CA TRP A 119 -6.04 -11.91 0.25
C TRP A 119 -6.17 -10.46 0.72
N ILE A 120 -5.14 -9.65 0.47
CA ILE A 120 -5.17 -8.19 0.67
C ILE A 120 -6.09 -7.53 -0.37
N ASP A 121 -7.16 -6.88 0.08
CA ASP A 121 -8.10 -6.15 -0.78
C ASP A 121 -7.70 -4.69 -0.95
N ARG A 122 -7.62 -3.95 0.15
CA ARG A 122 -7.30 -2.52 0.12
C ARG A 122 -6.72 -2.04 1.44
N ILE A 123 -5.94 -0.97 1.38
CA ILE A 123 -5.60 -0.16 2.54
C ILE A 123 -6.73 0.85 2.79
N GLU A 124 -7.21 0.93 4.02
CA GLU A 124 -8.21 1.93 4.43
C GLU A 124 -7.60 3.13 5.15
N LYS A 125 -6.39 2.97 5.71
CA LYS A 125 -5.71 4.04 6.43
C LYS A 125 -4.19 3.81 6.49
N ALA A 126 -3.44 4.91 6.47
CA ALA A 126 -2.03 4.96 6.88
C ALA A 126 -1.89 5.87 8.10
N VAL A 127 -1.03 5.52 9.03
CA VAL A 127 -0.72 6.32 10.23
C VAL A 127 0.77 6.39 10.43
N ASN A 128 1.33 7.60 10.42
CA ASN A 128 2.73 7.83 10.76
C ASN A 128 2.97 7.65 12.27
N ARG A 129 3.97 6.84 12.62
CA ARG A 129 4.39 6.56 14.00
C ARG A 129 5.92 6.65 14.13
N GLY A 130 6.43 7.87 14.23
CA GLY A 130 7.87 8.11 14.29
C GLY A 130 8.55 7.67 12.99
N GLU A 131 9.46 6.70 13.09
CA GLU A 131 10.20 6.13 11.95
C GLU A 131 9.40 5.07 11.16
N ASP A 132 8.26 4.63 11.71
CA ASP A 132 7.40 3.62 11.10
C ASP A 132 6.10 4.22 10.57
N ILE A 133 5.48 3.46 9.67
CA ILE A 133 4.12 3.67 9.19
C ILE A 133 3.32 2.41 9.48
N ILE A 134 2.11 2.62 9.96
CA ILE A 134 1.12 1.55 10.16
C ILE A 134 0.04 1.71 9.10
N PHE A 135 -0.04 0.75 8.19
CA PHE A 135 -1.16 0.60 7.27
C PHE A 135 -2.20 -0.32 7.87
N THR A 136 -3.47 0.05 7.81
CA THR A 136 -4.60 -0.83 8.18
C THR A 136 -5.55 -0.96 7.01
N GLY A 137 -6.08 -2.16 6.82
CA GLY A 137 -6.95 -2.43 5.68
C GLY A 137 -7.77 -3.69 5.82
N ILE A 138 -8.39 -4.08 4.71
CA ILE A 138 -9.25 -5.25 4.63
C ILE A 138 -8.55 -6.37 3.87
N CYS A 139 -8.58 -7.57 4.44
CA CYS A 139 -8.24 -8.79 3.73
C CYS A 139 -9.40 -9.80 3.79
N TYR A 140 -9.32 -10.82 2.95
CA TYR A 140 -10.26 -11.94 2.93
C TYR A 140 -9.52 -13.24 3.20
N LYS A 141 -10.18 -14.14 3.93
CA LYS A 141 -9.75 -15.53 4.11
C LYS A 141 -10.82 -16.49 3.59
#